data_AF-A0A5C3P3J7-F1
#
_entry.id   AF-A0A5C3P3J7-F1
#
_cell.length_a   1.000
_cell.length_b   1.000
_cell.length_c   1.000
_cell.angle_alpha   90.00
_cell.angle_beta   90.00
_cell.angle_gamma   90.00
#
_symmetry.space_group_name_H-M   'P 1'
#
loop_
_entity.id
_entity.type
_entity.pdbx_description
1 polymer ?
#
loop_
_entity_poly.entity_id
_entity_poly.type
_entity_poly.pdbx_seq_one_letter_code
_entity_poly.pdbx_strand_id
1 'polypeptide(L)'
;AHPQAESHMLRLRSTWVVPVLLGDRMPRPDRGDEEREKWAKIVLILFTSWRLPSDLKAEDETWSQAYERRRVELTPRHVSLVHNMNVLSECRD
;
A
#
# COMPACT_ATOMS: atom_id res chain seq x y z
N ALA A 1 -29.15 -9.05 17.83
CA ALA A 1 -28.40 -7.85 18.25
C ALA A 1 -26.94 -8.25 18.45
N HIS A 2 -25.97 -7.45 17.97
CA HIS A 2 -24.55 -7.78 18.09
C HIS A 2 -24.06 -7.51 19.53
N PRO A 3 -23.36 -8.43 20.20
CA PRO A 3 -22.99 -8.31 21.63
C PRO A 3 -22.15 -7.07 21.98
N GLN A 4 -21.47 -6.47 20.99
CA GLN A 4 -20.60 -5.32 21.18
C GLN A 4 -21.21 -3.99 20.72
N ALA A 5 -22.50 -3.96 20.38
CA ALA A 5 -23.16 -2.77 19.84
C ALA A 5 -23.10 -1.56 20.79
N GLU A 6 -23.01 -1.79 22.10
CA GLU A 6 -22.93 -0.71 23.11
C GLU A 6 -21.50 -0.32 23.48
N SER A 7 -20.49 -1.14 23.15
CA SER A 7 -19.09 -0.92 23.54
C SER A 7 -18.17 -0.52 22.39
N HIS A 8 -18.53 -0.85 21.15
CA HIS A 8 -17.68 -0.63 19.98
C HIS A 8 -18.42 0.17 18.92
N MET A 9 -17.83 1.29 18.51
CA MET A 9 -18.32 2.14 17.42
C MET A 9 -17.27 2.21 16.31
N LEU A 10 -17.71 2.12 15.06
CA LEU A 10 -16.88 2.46 13.92
C LEU A 10 -16.80 3.99 13.80
N ARG A 11 -15.61 4.55 14.06
CA ARG A 11 -15.31 5.96 13.80
C ARG A 11 -14.54 6.10 12.50
N LEU A 12 -15.13 6.80 11.54
CA LEU A 12 -14.39 7.31 10.39
C LEU A 12 -13.46 8.43 10.87
N ARG A 13 -12.15 8.28 10.67
CA ARG A 13 -11.20 9.36 10.97
C ARG A 13 -11.37 10.47 9.93
N SER A 14 -11.65 11.69 10.40
CA SER A 14 -11.79 12.91 9.59
C SER A 14 -10.45 13.60 9.29
N THR A 15 -9.37 13.19 9.96
CA THR A 15 -8.01 13.65 9.70
C THR A 15 -7.30 12.72 8.72
N TRP A 16 -6.72 13.30 7.68
CA TRP A 16 -5.86 12.59 6.74
C TRP A 16 -4.63 12.07 7.47
N VAL A 17 -4.54 10.76 7.63
CA VAL A 17 -3.37 10.10 8.22
C VAL A 17 -2.55 9.46 7.10
N VAL A 18 -1.25 9.73 7.09
CA VAL A 18 -0.31 8.94 6.28
C VAL A 18 -0.02 7.66 7.07
N PRO A 19 -0.26 6.47 6.51
CA PRO A 19 0.11 5.23 7.18
C PRO A 19 1.64 5.17 7.31
N VAL A 20 2.11 5.14 8.56
CA VAL A 20 3.52 4.90 8.87
C VAL A 20 3.70 3.40 9.01
N LEU A 21 4.46 2.81 8.09
CA LEU A 21 4.86 1.41 8.22
C LEU A 21 5.84 1.29 9.38
N LEU A 22 5.45 0.52 10.41
CA LEU A 22 6.31 0.20 11.54
C LEU A 22 7.21 -0.97 11.13
N GLY A 23 8.50 -0.69 10.91
CA GLY A 23 9.48 -1.67 10.45
C GLY A 23 10.68 -0.99 9.81
N ASP A 24 11.49 -1.78 9.09
CA ASP A 24 12.54 -1.26 8.24
C ASP A 24 11.98 -0.25 7.23
N ARG A 25 12.88 0.56 6.70
CA ARG A 25 12.55 1.65 5.80
C ARG A 25 11.72 1.19 4.60
N MET A 26 10.72 1.98 4.22
CA MET A 26 9.99 1.79 2.97
C MET A 26 10.97 1.86 1.78
N PRO A 27 11.00 0.85 0.90
CA PRO A 27 11.86 0.81 -0.28
C PRO A 27 11.58 1.96 -1.22
N ARG A 28 12.61 2.43 -1.92
CA ARG A 28 12.51 3.58 -2.83
C ARG A 28 12.41 3.14 -4.29
N PRO A 29 11.30 3.42 -4.99
CA PRO A 29 11.12 2.94 -6.36
C PRO A 29 12.11 3.55 -7.37
N ASP A 30 12.76 4.65 -7.00
CA ASP A 30 13.74 5.37 -7.81
C ASP A 30 15.20 4.96 -7.55
N ARG A 31 15.47 4.04 -6.61
CA ARG A 31 16.83 3.57 -6.25
C ARG A 31 17.30 2.31 -6.98
N GLY A 32 16.53 1.84 -7.97
CA GLY A 32 16.89 0.71 -8.83
C GLY A 32 15.81 -0.38 -8.86
N ASP A 33 16.06 -1.41 -9.68
CA ASP A 33 15.07 -2.45 -9.96
C ASP A 33 14.69 -3.26 -8.72
N GLU A 34 15.66 -3.59 -7.86
CA GLU A 34 15.41 -4.37 -6.64
C GLU A 34 14.52 -3.61 -5.64
N GLU A 35 14.81 -2.32 -5.41
CA GLU A 35 14.02 -1.48 -4.52
C GLU A 35 12.62 -1.21 -5.09
N ARG A 36 12.52 -1.06 -6.41
CA ARG A 36 11.22 -0.95 -7.09
C ARG A 36 10.37 -2.20 -6.94
N GLU A 37 10.95 -3.40 -7.04
CA GLU A 37 10.23 -4.66 -6.83
C GLU A 37 9.68 -4.77 -5.40
N LYS A 38 10.51 -4.44 -4.39
CA LYS A 38 10.07 -4.44 -2.99
C LYS A 38 9.00 -3.37 -2.72
N TRP A 39 9.17 -2.18 -3.29
CA TRP A 39 8.20 -1.09 -3.21
C TRP A 39 6.85 -1.50 -3.81
N ALA A 40 6.85 -2.06 -5.02
CA ALA A 40 5.65 -2.49 -5.72
C ALA A 40 4.88 -3.56 -4.93
N LYS A 41 5.62 -4.52 -4.35
CA LYS A 41 5.04 -5.53 -3.45
C LYS A 41 4.32 -4.89 -2.26
N ILE A 42 4.94 -3.92 -1.59
CA ILE A 42 4.34 -3.23 -0.43
C ILE A 42 3.08 -2.47 -0.83
N VAL A 43 3.13 -1.71 -1.92
CA VAL A 43 1.97 -0.93 -2.40
C VAL A 43 0.79 -1.84 -2.74
N LEU A 44 1.04 -2.95 -3.44
CA LEU A 44 0.01 -3.93 -3.76
C LEU A 44 -0.62 -4.56 -2.51
N ILE A 45 0.19 -4.98 -1.53
CA ILE A 45 -0.31 -5.57 -0.28
C ILE A 45 -1.24 -4.61 0.48
N LEU A 46 -0.92 -3.32 0.49
CA LEU A 46 -1.64 -2.31 1.27
C LEU A 46 -2.88 -1.75 0.57
N PHE A 47 -2.84 -1.61 -0.76
CA PHE A 47 -3.84 -0.84 -1.51
C PHE A 47 -4.65 -1.66 -2.52
N THR A 48 -4.34 -2.95 -2.69
CA THR A 48 -5.16 -3.89 -3.45
C THR A 48 -6.02 -4.71 -2.50
N SER A 49 -7.24 -5.05 -2.92
CA SER A 49 -8.05 -6.04 -2.18
C SER A 49 -7.65 -7.44 -2.63
N TRP A 50 -7.22 -8.29 -1.69
CA TRP A 50 -6.76 -9.65 -1.99
C TRP A 50 -7.21 -10.64 -0.91
N ARG A 51 -7.41 -11.90 -1.32
CA ARG A 51 -7.66 -13.04 -0.44
C ARG A 51 -6.59 -14.11 -0.61
N LEU A 52 -6.05 -14.23 -1.82
CA LEU A 52 -4.98 -15.14 -2.20
C LEU A 52 -3.78 -14.35 -2.75
N PRO A 53 -2.55 -14.88 -2.66
CA PRO A 53 -1.38 -14.23 -3.25
C PRO A 53 -1.50 -13.98 -4.77
N SER A 54 -2.21 -14.85 -5.49
CA SER A 54 -2.51 -14.69 -6.91
C SER A 54 -3.33 -13.44 -7.22
N ASP A 55 -4.11 -12.94 -6.26
CA ASP A 55 -4.86 -11.69 -6.39
C ASP A 55 -3.92 -10.46 -6.38
N LEU A 56 -2.64 -10.63 -6.02
CA LEU A 56 -1.63 -9.58 -6.00
C LEU A 56 -0.60 -9.70 -7.14
N LYS A 57 -0.27 -10.90 -7.58
CA LYS A 57 0.75 -11.15 -8.61
C LYS A 57 0.55 -12.53 -9.24
N ALA A 58 0.52 -12.60 -10.58
CA ALA A 58 0.55 -13.85 -11.34
C ALA A 58 1.93 -14.52 -11.23
N GLU A 59 2.05 -15.80 -11.56
CA GLU A 59 3.32 -16.52 -11.38
C GLU A 59 4.44 -15.98 -12.29
N ASP A 60 4.09 -15.57 -13.51
CA ASP A 60 4.97 -15.19 -14.61
C ASP A 60 5.27 -13.69 -14.73
N GLU A 61 4.69 -12.84 -13.88
CA GLU A 61 4.94 -11.39 -13.87
C GLU A 61 5.83 -10.97 -12.70
N THR A 62 6.59 -9.87 -12.79
CA THR A 62 7.29 -9.29 -11.63
C THR A 62 6.35 -8.46 -10.74
N TRP A 63 6.78 -8.04 -9.54
CA TRP A 63 5.97 -7.16 -8.70
C TRP A 63 5.76 -5.80 -9.34
N SER A 64 6.78 -5.25 -10.02
CA SER A 64 6.62 -4.00 -10.78
C SER A 64 5.57 -4.16 -11.87
N GLN A 65 5.60 -5.25 -12.64
CA GLN A 65 4.62 -5.52 -13.70
C GLN A 65 3.20 -5.67 -13.13
N ALA A 66 3.05 -6.39 -12.02
CA ALA A 66 1.77 -6.55 -11.33
C ALA A 66 1.22 -5.21 -10.83
N TYR A 67 2.10 -4.33 -10.33
CA TYR A 67 1.73 -2.98 -9.92
C TYR A 67 1.25 -2.15 -11.12
N GLU A 68 2.00 -2.14 -12.21
CA GLU A 68 1.60 -1.40 -13.42
C GLU A 68 0.24 -1.84 -13.96
N ARG A 69 -0.03 -3.14 -13.93
CA ARG A 69 -1.32 -3.71 -14.33
C ARG A 69 -2.46 -3.27 -13.42
N ARG A 70 -2.24 -3.21 -12.11
CA ARG A 70 -3.27 -2.85 -11.12
C ARG A 70 -3.34 -1.37 -10.77
N ARG A 71 -2.38 -0.54 -11.21
CA ARG A 71 -2.34 0.90 -10.87
C ARG A 71 -3.63 1.63 -11.26
N VAL A 72 -4.30 1.15 -12.31
CA VAL A 72 -5.56 1.71 -12.82
C VAL A 72 -6.74 1.47 -11.88
N GLU A 73 -6.64 0.49 -10.99
CA GLU A 73 -7.65 0.16 -9.97
C GLU A 73 -7.49 1.03 -8.70
N LEU A 74 -6.35 1.73 -8.57
CA LEU A 74 -6.09 2.58 -7.41
C LEU A 74 -6.93 3.84 -7.47
N THR A 75 -7.65 4.11 -6.38
CA THR A 75 -8.39 5.36 -6.26
C THR A 75 -7.41 6.54 -6.18
N PRO A 76 -7.83 7.77 -6.56
CA PRO A 76 -6.98 8.96 -6.41
C PRO A 76 -6.43 9.13 -4.98
N ARG A 77 -7.25 8.75 -3.98
CA ARG A 77 -6.84 8.73 -2.58
C ARG A 77 -5.70 7.75 -2.30
N HIS A 78 -5.75 6.53 -2.85
CA HIS A 78 -4.66 5.56 -2.73
C HIS A 78 -3.37 6.10 -3.35
N VAL A 79 -3.47 6.70 -4.54
CA VAL A 79 -2.31 7.31 -5.22
C VAL A 79 -1.70 8.42 -4.36
N SER A 80 -2.51 9.32 -3.78
CA SER A 80 -2.00 10.36 -2.88
C SER A 80 -1.34 9.79 -1.63
N LEU A 81 -1.87 8.70 -1.06
CA LEU A 81 -1.26 8.04 0.10
C LEU A 81 0.09 7.42 -0.25
N VAL A 82 0.17 6.67 -1.35
CA VAL A 82 1.42 6.08 -1.86
C VAL A 82 2.47 7.16 -2.11
N HIS A 83 2.08 8.28 -2.74
CA HIS A 83 2.97 9.41 -2.96
C HIS A 83 3.51 9.99 -1.63
N ASN A 84 2.64 10.25 -0.66
CA ASN A 84 3.06 10.77 0.64
C ASN A 84 3.97 9.80 1.39
N MET A 85 3.71 8.49 1.29
CA MET A 85 4.58 7.46 1.86
C MET A 85 5.97 7.49 1.22
N ASN A 86 6.06 7.67 -0.10
CA ASN A 86 7.33 7.81 -0.82
C ASN A 86 8.10 9.06 -0.37
N VAL A 87 7.45 10.23 -0.34
CA VAL A 87 8.07 11.48 0.13
C VAL A 87 8.60 11.34 1.57
N LEU A 88 7.82 10.73 2.46
CA LEU A 88 8.26 10.47 3.83
C LEU A 88 9.50 9.56 3.88
N SER A 89 9.60 8.60 2.96
CA SER A 89 10.76 7.71 2.85
C SER A 89 12.00 8.39 2.29
N GLU A 90 11.82 9.42 1.45
CA GLU A 90 12.90 10.22 0.86
C GLU A 90 13.49 11.18 1.89
N CYS A 91 12.66 11.79 2.75
CA CYS A 91 13.12 12.71 3.79
C CYS A 91 13.78 12.03 5.00
N ARG A 92 13.76 10.69 5.07
CA ARG A 92 14.43 9.90 6.12
C ARG A 92 15.86 9.48 5.74
N ASP A 93 16.30 9.76 4.50
CA ASP A 93 17.71 9.76 4.11
C ASP A 93 18.42 11.03 4.57
#